data_AF-A0A1H0B2X2-F1
#
_entry.id   AF-A0A1H0B2X2-F1
#
_cell.length_a   1.000
_cell.length_b   1.000
_cell.length_c   1.000
_cell.angle_alpha   90.00
_cell.angle_beta   90.00
_cell.angle_gamma   90.00
#
_symmetry.space_group_name_H-M   'P 1'
#
loop_
_entity.id
_entity.type
_entity.pdbx_description
1 polymer ?
#
loop_
_entity_poly.entity_id
_entity_poly.type
_entity_poly.pdbx_seq_one_letter_code
_entity_poly.pdbx_strand_id
1 'polypeptide(L)'
;MFGPVASDPTVSRLISTLASGGHRVLAALRTACAEVRERVWRLAGNAAPDAGGQVVVDIDGVLVLAHSEKQDAAATWKETFGHHPLMVFVDHGRGGSGEPVVGLPRPGNAGSNTAADHIEATRLGSGPNGSGAGGRR
;
A
#
# COMPACT_ATOMS: atom_id res chain seq x y z
N MET A 1 -15.54 -7.99 19.65
CA MET A 1 -15.69 -6.82 18.76
C MET A 1 -14.90 -5.67 19.38
N PHE A 2 -13.77 -5.32 18.74
CA PHE A 2 -12.72 -4.28 18.96
C PHE A 2 -12.37 -3.64 20.33
N GLY A 3 -13.14 -3.81 21.41
CA GLY A 3 -12.85 -3.14 22.68
C GLY A 3 -13.00 -1.61 22.60
N PRO A 4 -12.46 -0.85 23.57
CA PRO A 4 -12.46 0.61 23.52
C PRO A 4 -11.74 1.14 22.27
N VAL A 5 -12.43 1.98 21.49
CA VAL A 5 -11.88 2.61 20.28
C VAL A 5 -11.65 4.10 20.57
N ALA A 6 -10.56 4.65 20.05
CA ALA A 6 -10.28 6.08 20.15
C ALA A 6 -11.36 6.90 19.41
N SER A 7 -11.66 8.10 19.92
CA SER A 7 -12.55 9.03 19.22
C SER A 7 -11.90 9.59 17.96
N ASP A 8 -12.70 10.01 16.97
CA ASP A 8 -12.21 10.60 15.71
C ASP A 8 -11.21 11.74 15.91
N PRO A 9 -11.42 12.70 16.85
CA PRO A 9 -10.42 13.74 17.11
C PRO A 9 -9.09 13.20 17.65
N THR A 10 -9.11 12.07 18.35
CA THR A 10 -7.89 11.40 18.84
C THR A 10 -7.14 10.73 17.70
N VAL A 11 -7.87 10.03 16.82
CA VAL A 11 -7.30 9.43 15.61
C VAL A 11 -6.70 10.51 14.69
N SER A 12 -7.44 11.59 14.44
CA SER A 12 -6.99 12.70 13.58
C SER A 12 -5.71 13.37 14.09
N ARG A 13 -5.62 13.63 15.40
CA ARG A 13 -4.39 14.18 16.01
C ARG A 13 -3.22 13.21 15.90
N LEU A 14 -3.44 11.92 16.14
CA LEU A 14 -2.39 10.91 15.99
C LEU A 14 -1.86 10.88 14.56
N ILE A 15 -2.74 10.87 13.55
CA ILE A 15 -2.35 10.92 12.14
C ILE A 15 -1.52 12.18 11.86
N SER A 16 -1.95 13.34 12.39
CA SER A 16 -1.21 14.60 12.24
C SER A 16 0.19 14.54 12.87
N THR A 17 0.32 13.94 14.06
CA THR A 17 1.61 13.72 14.73
C THR A 17 2.51 12.76 13.97
N LEU A 18 1.96 11.68 13.40
CA LEU A 18 2.74 10.74 12.60
C LEU A 18 3.20 11.37 11.28
N ALA A 19 2.33 12.14 10.63
CA ALA A 19 2.62 12.81 9.37
C ALA A 19 3.76 13.82 9.47
N SER A 20 3.95 14.48 10.62
CA SER A 20 5.07 15.41 10.83
C SER A 20 6.44 14.71 10.94
N GLY A 21 6.47 13.39 11.15
CA GLY A 21 7.71 12.62 11.29
C GLY A 21 8.33 12.11 9.98
N GLY A 22 7.71 12.40 8.82
CA GLY A 22 8.27 12.15 7.50
C GLY A 22 8.68 10.70 7.22
N HIS A 23 9.76 10.50 6.46
CA HIS A 23 10.21 9.18 6.01
C HIS A 23 10.54 8.20 7.15
N ARG A 24 11.01 8.69 8.30
CA ARG A 24 11.31 7.83 9.46
C ARG A 24 10.05 7.16 9.99
N VAL A 25 8.96 7.93 10.14
CA VAL A 25 7.69 7.38 10.61
C VAL A 25 7.08 6.46 9.56
N LEU A 26 7.15 6.80 8.28
CA LEU A 26 6.69 5.93 7.20
C LEU A 26 7.44 4.58 7.19
N ALA A 27 8.76 4.59 7.39
CA ALA A 27 9.54 3.36 7.50
C ALA A 27 9.11 2.52 8.72
N ALA A 28 8.92 3.15 9.88
CA ALA A 28 8.45 2.46 11.08
C ALA A 28 7.04 1.85 10.92
N LEU A 29 6.11 2.58 10.29
CA LEU A 29 4.77 2.07 9.99
C LEU A 29 4.82 0.89 9.03
N ARG A 30 5.65 0.95 7.99
CA ARG A 30 5.84 -0.16 7.05
C ARG A 30 6.38 -1.41 7.75
N THR A 31 7.37 -1.25 8.64
CA THR A 31 7.88 -2.37 9.46
C THR A 31 6.78 -2.95 10.34
N ALA A 32 6.05 -2.12 11.08
CA ALA A 32 4.96 -2.60 11.95
C ALA A 32 3.86 -3.32 11.17
N CYS A 33 3.44 -2.80 10.02
CA CYS A 33 2.46 -3.46 9.16
C CYS A 33 3.00 -4.79 8.60
N ALA A 34 4.28 -4.87 8.23
CA ALA A 34 4.90 -6.11 7.76
C ALA A 34 4.94 -7.18 8.87
N GLU A 35 5.31 -6.82 10.10
CA GLU A 35 5.32 -7.74 11.24
C GLU A 35 3.92 -8.27 11.57
N VAL A 36 2.91 -7.39 11.57
CA VAL A 36 1.51 -7.78 11.77
C VAL A 36 1.05 -8.72 10.64
N ARG A 37 1.38 -8.41 9.39
CA ARG A 37 1.07 -9.25 8.23
C ARG A 37 1.69 -10.64 8.36
N GLU A 38 2.99 -10.74 8.65
CA GLU A 38 3.66 -12.02 8.87
C GLU A 38 2.96 -12.85 9.96
N ARG A 39 2.51 -12.18 11.04
CA ARG A 39 1.76 -12.86 12.10
C ARG A 39 0.40 -13.35 11.60
N VAL A 40 -0.33 -12.53 10.85
CA VAL A 40 -1.64 -12.89 10.28
C VAL A 40 -1.51 -14.05 9.29
N TRP A 41 -0.54 -14.00 8.39
CA TRP A 41 -0.29 -15.07 7.41
C TRP A 41 0.08 -16.38 8.11
N ARG A 42 0.94 -16.34 9.14
CA ARG A 42 1.25 -17.54 9.94
C ARG A 42 0.02 -18.14 10.63
N LEU A 43 -0.92 -17.31 11.08
CA LEU A 43 -2.17 -17.77 11.68
C LEU A 43 -3.14 -18.33 10.63
N ALA A 44 -3.12 -17.81 9.41
CA ALA A 44 -3.93 -18.32 8.30
C ALA A 44 -3.44 -19.67 7.78
N GLY A 45 -2.17 -20.03 7.98
CA GLY A 45 -1.62 -21.34 7.61
C GLY A 45 -1.76 -21.61 6.12
N ASN A 46 -2.43 -22.70 5.74
CA ASN A 46 -2.63 -23.06 4.32
C ASN A 46 -3.55 -22.10 3.56
N ALA A 47 -4.27 -21.21 4.25
CA ALA A 47 -5.07 -20.16 3.64
C ALA A 47 -4.29 -18.85 3.44
N ALA A 48 -3.02 -18.79 3.87
CA ALA A 48 -2.16 -17.64 3.67
C ALA A 48 -1.74 -17.49 2.21
N PRO A 49 -1.51 -16.27 1.72
CA PRO A 49 -1.17 -16.02 0.32
C PRO A 49 0.22 -16.54 -0.03
N ASP A 50 1.10 -16.73 0.96
CA ASP A 50 2.46 -17.25 0.81
C ASP A 50 2.57 -18.78 0.99
N ALA A 51 1.46 -19.48 1.30
CA ALA A 51 1.47 -20.92 1.57
C ALA A 51 2.03 -21.76 0.41
N GLY A 52 1.90 -21.27 -0.84
CA GLY A 52 2.45 -21.89 -2.04
C GLY A 52 3.91 -21.53 -2.35
N GLY A 53 4.59 -20.79 -1.46
CA GLY A 53 5.97 -20.33 -1.67
C GLY A 53 6.11 -19.14 -2.63
N GLN A 54 5.00 -18.58 -3.09
CA GLN A 54 4.94 -17.37 -3.92
C GLN A 54 3.79 -16.50 -3.44
N VAL A 55 4.02 -15.19 -3.40
CA VAL A 55 2.97 -14.19 -3.18
C VAL A 55 2.66 -13.52 -4.51
N VAL A 56 1.38 -13.49 -4.88
CA VAL A 56 0.91 -12.74 -6.06
C VAL A 56 0.53 -11.34 -5.61
N VAL A 57 1.03 -10.34 -6.34
CA VAL A 57 0.70 -8.95 -6.10
C VAL A 57 0.10 -8.32 -7.36
N ASP A 58 -0.90 -7.49 -7.14
CA ASP A 58 -1.49 -6.63 -8.15
C ASP A 58 -0.99 -5.20 -7.96
N ILE A 59 -0.59 -4.54 -9.06
CA ILE A 59 -0.07 -3.17 -9.05
C ILE A 59 -0.93 -2.34 -10.00
N ASP A 60 -1.79 -1.51 -9.40
CA ASP A 60 -2.85 -0.83 -10.13
C ASP A 60 -2.90 0.67 -9.85
N GLY A 61 -3.08 1.45 -10.92
CA GLY A 61 -3.33 2.88 -10.84
C GLY A 61 -4.80 3.16 -10.59
N VAL A 62 -5.11 3.87 -9.50
CA VAL A 62 -6.50 4.16 -9.09
C VAL A 62 -6.74 5.67 -9.15
N LEU A 63 -7.87 6.11 -9.72
CA LEU A 63 -8.25 7.52 -9.66
C LEU A 63 -8.95 7.85 -8.34
N VAL A 64 -8.44 8.85 -7.63
CA VAL A 64 -9.05 9.41 -6.42
C VAL A 64 -9.54 10.81 -6.76
N LEU A 65 -10.86 10.99 -6.88
CA LEU A 65 -11.45 12.26 -7.26
C LEU A 65 -11.27 13.30 -6.16
N ALA A 66 -10.92 14.52 -6.56
CA ALA A 66 -10.84 15.67 -5.67
C ALA A 66 -11.50 16.88 -6.33
N HIS A 67 -12.23 17.68 -5.55
CA HIS A 67 -12.87 18.91 -6.01
C HIS A 67 -12.09 20.16 -5.59
N SER A 68 -10.77 20.05 -5.45
CA SER A 68 -9.90 21.15 -4.99
C SER A 68 -8.53 21.05 -5.66
N GLU A 69 -8.00 22.20 -6.09
CA GLU A 69 -6.65 22.36 -6.66
C GLU A 69 -5.57 22.35 -5.58
N LYS A 70 -5.58 21.28 -4.78
CA LYS A 70 -4.75 21.16 -3.59
C LYS A 70 -3.67 20.11 -3.83
N GLN A 71 -2.42 20.51 -3.60
CA GLN A 71 -1.24 19.67 -3.77
C GLN A 71 -1.20 19.04 -5.19
N ASP A 72 -1.15 17.71 -5.28
CA ASP A 72 -0.96 16.97 -6.52
C ASP A 72 -2.28 16.66 -7.26
N ALA A 73 -3.39 17.31 -6.89
CA ALA A 73 -4.63 17.14 -7.61
C ALA A 73 -4.52 17.78 -9.00
N ALA A 74 -4.76 17.00 -10.05
CA ALA A 74 -4.61 17.42 -11.44
C ALA A 74 -5.69 16.78 -12.32
N ALA A 75 -5.85 17.34 -13.54
CA ALA A 75 -6.68 16.71 -14.56
C ALA A 75 -6.14 15.30 -14.90
N THR A 76 -7.04 14.34 -15.02
CA THR A 76 -6.72 12.94 -15.28
C THR A 76 -7.00 12.59 -16.74
N TRP A 77 -6.45 11.46 -17.21
CA TRP A 77 -6.71 10.97 -18.56
C TRP A 77 -8.17 10.56 -18.81
N LYS A 78 -8.95 10.31 -17.75
CA LYS A 78 -10.39 10.00 -17.83
C LYS A 78 -11.27 11.25 -17.76
N GLU A 79 -10.71 12.43 -18.06
CA GLU A 79 -11.42 13.71 -18.02
C GLU A 79 -12.03 14.03 -16.64
N THR A 80 -11.41 13.53 -15.57
CA THR A 80 -11.75 13.88 -14.18
C THR A 80 -10.65 14.72 -13.54
N PHE A 81 -10.83 15.11 -12.28
CA PHE A 81 -9.83 15.86 -11.52
C PHE A 81 -9.54 15.18 -10.18
N GLY A 82 -8.26 15.04 -9.83
CA GLY A 82 -7.87 14.41 -8.57
C GLY A 82 -6.46 13.83 -8.60
N HIS A 83 -6.26 12.70 -7.93
CA HIS A 83 -4.97 12.00 -7.84
C HIS A 83 -5.02 10.67 -8.58
N HIS A 84 -3.85 10.16 -8.95
CA HIS A 84 -3.72 8.84 -9.60
C HIS A 84 -2.67 7.98 -8.86
N PRO A 85 -2.87 7.68 -7.56
CA PRO A 85 -1.94 6.84 -6.81
C PRO A 85 -1.74 5.48 -7.48
N LEU A 86 -0.54 4.91 -7.30
CA LEU A 86 -0.26 3.51 -7.62
C LEU A 86 -0.44 2.70 -6.34
N MET A 87 -1.31 1.69 -6.38
CA MET A 87 -1.61 0.84 -5.24
C MET A 87 -1.07 -0.56 -5.49
N VAL A 88 -0.57 -1.21 -4.43
CA VAL A 88 -0.12 -2.59 -4.49
C VAL A 88 -0.94 -3.42 -3.50
N PHE A 89 -1.53 -4.50 -4.00
CA PHE A 89 -2.34 -5.42 -3.21
C PHE A 89 -1.77 -6.83 -3.29
N VAL A 90 -1.72 -7.53 -2.16
CA VAL A 90 -1.50 -8.99 -2.15
C VAL A 90 -2.83 -9.67 -2.48
N ASP A 91 -2.81 -10.55 -3.47
CA ASP A 91 -3.94 -11.40 -3.82
C ASP A 91 -3.97 -12.63 -2.89
N HIS A 92 -5.10 -12.81 -2.20
CA HIS A 92 -5.37 -13.94 -1.31
C HIS A 92 -6.15 -15.07 -2.04
N GLY A 93 -6.22 -15.01 -3.36
CA GLY A 93 -6.85 -16.00 -4.21
C GLY A 93 -8.38 -15.97 -4.14
N ARG A 94 -9.01 -17.00 -4.73
CA ARG A 94 -10.46 -17.08 -4.88
C ARG A 94 -11.15 -17.21 -3.51
N GLY A 95 -11.79 -16.13 -3.06
CA GLY A 95 -12.51 -16.07 -1.79
C GLY A 95 -11.81 -15.22 -0.71
N GLY A 96 -10.56 -14.82 -0.96
CA GLY A 96 -9.85 -13.81 -0.17
C GLY A 96 -10.08 -12.39 -0.70
N SER A 97 -9.90 -11.38 0.14
CA SER A 97 -9.85 -9.98 -0.28
C SER A 97 -8.41 -9.56 -0.54
N GLY A 98 -8.20 -8.61 -1.46
CA GLY A 98 -6.90 -7.98 -1.64
C GLY A 98 -6.41 -7.27 -0.37
N GLU A 99 -5.17 -7.50 0.02
CA GLU A 99 -4.54 -6.84 1.16
C GLU A 99 -3.64 -5.70 0.68
N PRO A 100 -3.93 -4.42 1.00
CA PRO A 100 -3.08 -3.30 0.58
C PRO A 100 -1.72 -3.36 1.28
N VAL A 101 -0.64 -3.34 0.51
CA VAL A 101 0.73 -3.36 1.04
C VAL A 101 1.51 -2.09 0.73
N VAL A 102 1.17 -1.39 -0.35
CA VAL A 102 1.76 -0.08 -0.71
C VAL A 102 0.69 0.82 -1.29
N GLY A 103 0.76 2.11 -0.92
CA GLY A 103 0.15 3.19 -1.69
C GLY A 103 1.23 4.22 -2.00
N LEU A 104 1.49 4.46 -3.29
CA LEU A 104 2.41 5.46 -3.78
C LEU A 104 1.58 6.68 -4.24
N PRO A 105 1.58 7.80 -3.47
CA PRO A 105 0.89 9.01 -3.86
C PRO A 105 1.48 9.57 -5.15
N ARG A 106 0.62 9.94 -6.10
CA ARG A 106 1.02 10.49 -7.41
C ARG A 106 -0.02 11.50 -7.90
N PRO A 107 0.38 12.48 -8.73
CA PRO A 107 -0.54 13.45 -9.27
C PRO A 107 -1.57 12.83 -10.21
N GLY A 108 -2.71 13.51 -10.41
CA GLY A 108 -3.81 13.02 -11.26
C GLY A 108 -3.43 12.75 -12.71
N ASN A 109 -2.42 13.46 -13.22
CA ASN A 109 -1.90 13.31 -14.57
C ASN A 109 -0.73 12.31 -14.66
N ALA A 110 -0.43 11.55 -13.60
CA ALA A 110 0.60 10.51 -13.64
C ALA A 110 0.22 9.39 -14.63
N GLY A 111 1.22 8.85 -15.32
CA GLY A 111 1.04 7.71 -16.22
C GLY A 111 0.67 6.42 -15.48
N SER A 112 -0.20 5.59 -16.07
CA SER A 112 -0.60 4.31 -15.46
C SER A 112 0.56 3.31 -15.34
N ASN A 113 1.46 3.29 -16.32
CA ASN A 113 2.50 2.27 -16.47
C ASN A 113 3.92 2.85 -16.41
N THR A 114 4.11 3.94 -15.67
CA THR A 114 5.45 4.53 -15.47
C THR A 114 6.35 3.49 -14.80
N ALA A 115 7.35 2.98 -15.53
CA ALA A 115 8.20 1.89 -15.06
C ALA A 115 8.93 2.22 -13.74
N ALA A 116 9.38 3.47 -13.57
CA ALA A 116 10.03 3.91 -12.34
C ALA A 116 9.10 3.79 -11.12
N ASP A 117 7.82 4.15 -11.27
CA ASP A 117 6.82 4.05 -10.19
C ASP A 117 6.55 2.59 -9.84
N HIS A 118 6.47 1.70 -10.84
CA HIS A 118 6.27 0.27 -10.63
C HIS A 118 7.44 -0.36 -9.90
N ILE A 119 8.68 -0.05 -10.32
CA ILE A 119 9.90 -0.51 -9.64
C ILE A 119 9.92 -0.05 -8.19
N GLU A 120 9.60 1.22 -7.94
CA GLU A 120 9.56 1.77 -6.59
C GLU A 120 8.46 1.09 -5.75
N ALA A 121 7.25 0.96 -6.28
CA ALA A 121 6.15 0.29 -5.59
C ALA A 121 6.49 -1.16 -5.22
N THR A 122 7.17 -1.91 -6.11
CA THR A 122 7.67 -3.26 -5.79
C THR A 122 8.69 -3.23 -4.65
N ARG A 123 9.69 -2.33 -4.69
CA ARG A 123 10.70 -2.21 -3.63
C ARG A 123 10.06 -1.92 -2.27
N LEU A 124 9.07 -1.04 -2.25
CA LEU A 124 8.35 -0.69 -1.03
C LEU A 124 7.49 -1.86 -0.50
N GLY A 125 6.95 -2.69 -1.40
CA GLY A 125 6.10 -3.82 -1.05
C GLY A 125 6.85 -5.06 -0.57
N SER A 126 8.08 -5.27 -1.04
CA SER A 126 8.91 -6.43 -0.66
C SER A 126 9.45 -6.37 0.77
N GLY A 127 9.29 -5.25 1.50
CA GLY A 127 9.77 -5.06 2.87
C GLY A 127 11.31 -4.99 2.97
N PRO A 128 11.86 -4.62 4.15
CA PRO A 128 13.31 -4.50 4.36
C PRO A 128 14.07 -5.84 4.28
N ASN A 129 13.36 -6.97 4.40
CA ASN A 129 13.91 -8.32 4.34
C ASN A 129 13.50 -9.06 3.05
N GLY A 130 13.29 -8.34 1.95
CA GLY A 130 13.14 -8.93 0.62
C GLY A 130 14.40 -9.71 0.24
N SER A 131 14.58 -10.90 0.82
CA SER A 131 15.53 -11.88 0.35
C SER A 131 15.06 -12.25 -1.04
N GLY A 132 15.77 -11.73 -2.04
CA GLY A 132 15.71 -12.29 -3.37
C GLY A 132 16.04 -13.77 -3.21
N ALA A 133 15.01 -14.61 -3.22
CA ALA A 133 15.15 -16.02 -3.48
C ALA A 133 15.71 -16.11 -4.90
N GLY A 134 17.05 -16.10 -4.98
CA GLY A 134 17.81 -16.31 -6.20
C GLY A 134 17.59 -17.72 -6.70
N GLY A 135 16.44 -17.93 -7.33
CA GLY A 135 16.22 -19.05 -8.22
C GLY A 135 17.04 -18.82 -9.48
N ARG A 136 18.28 -19.32 -9.47
CA ARG A 136 19.05 -19.53 -10.71
C ARG A 136 18.20 -20.41 -11.62
N ARG A 137 17.92 -19.93 -12.83
CA ARG A 137 17.78 -20.79 -14.00
C ARG A 137 19.07 -20.65 -14.79
#